data_AF-A0A183Q6S4-F1
#
_entry.id   AF-A0A183Q6S4-F1
#
_cell.length_a   1.000
_cell.length_b   1.000
_cell.length_c   1.000
_cell.angle_alpha   90.00
_cell.angle_beta   90.00
_cell.angle_gamma   90.00
#
_symmetry.space_group_name_H-M   'P 1'
#
loop_
_entity.id
_entity.type
_entity.pdbx_description
1 polymer ?
#
loop_
_entity_poly.entity_id
_entity_poly.type
_entity_poly.pdbx_seq_one_letter_code
_entity_poly.pdbx_strand_id
1 'polypeptide(L)' 'RPETRSCVQKNLCKNGATCVDLGNSFNCICRPGFDGQYCENEINECNSMPW' A
#
# COMPACT_ATOMS: atom_id res chain seq x y z
N ARG A 1 -2.65 26.64 2.16
CA ARG A 1 -1.54 25.72 2.51
C ARG A 1 -1.90 24.41 1.85
N PRO A 2 -1.07 23.80 0.98
CA PRO A 2 -1.52 22.63 0.25
C PRO A 2 -1.42 21.41 1.17
N GLU A 3 -2.49 21.20 1.94
CA GLU A 3 -2.84 19.90 2.52
C GLU A 3 -2.79 18.85 1.41
N THR A 4 -1.70 18.09 1.44
CA THR A 4 -1.30 17.08 0.47
C THR A 4 -2.37 16.00 0.41
N ARG A 5 -3.23 16.05 -0.60
CA ARG A 5 -4.08 14.92 -1.01
C ARG A 5 -3.17 13.72 -1.18
N SER A 6 -3.18 12.82 -0.21
CA SER A 6 -2.07 11.90 0.01
C SER A 6 -1.99 10.83 -1.10
N CYS A 7 -3.08 10.60 -1.80
CA CYS A 7 -3.14 9.72 -2.98
C CYS A 7 -2.79 10.38 -4.33
N VAL A 8 -2.47 11.69 -4.36
CA VAL A 8 -2.06 12.38 -5.59
C VAL A 8 -0.58 12.13 -5.93
N GLN A 9 0.21 11.62 -4.97
CA GLN A 9 1.54 11.09 -5.25
C GLN A 9 1.38 9.79 -6.05
N LYS A 10 1.37 9.92 -7.39
CA LYS A 10 1.05 8.93 -8.44
C LYS A 10 1.69 7.53 -8.35
N ASN A 11 2.54 7.27 -7.36
CA ASN A 11 3.34 6.06 -7.22
C ASN A 11 3.52 5.61 -5.77
N LEU A 12 2.68 6.11 -4.86
CA LEU A 12 2.83 5.86 -3.44
C LEU A 12 2.54 4.40 -3.12
N CYS A 13 1.36 3.89 -3.49
CA CYS A 13 1.06 2.47 -3.40
C CYS A 13 1.65 1.71 -4.60
N LYS A 14 2.43 0.67 -4.33
CA LYS A 14 3.10 -0.20 -5.29
C LYS A 14 2.24 -1.43 -5.61
N ASN A 15 2.69 -2.22 -6.58
CA ASN A 15 2.13 -3.54 -6.88
C ASN A 15 0.61 -3.56 -7.20
N GLY A 16 0.10 -2.48 -7.78
CA GLY A 16 -1.31 -2.37 -8.17
C GLY A 16 -2.27 -2.23 -6.98
N ALA A 17 -1.78 -1.74 -5.85
CA ALA A 17 -2.57 -1.36 -4.69
C ALA A 17 -3.38 -0.08 -4.93
N THR A 18 -4.51 0.04 -4.21
CA THR A 18 -5.44 1.17 -4.35
C THR A 18 -5.22 2.16 -3.23
N CYS A 19 -4.88 3.41 -3.57
CA CYS A 19 -4.77 4.46 -2.57
C CYS A 19 -6.14 5.04 -2.23
N VAL A 20 -6.46 5.08 -0.93
CA VAL A 20 -7.69 5.69 -0.40
C VAL A 20 -7.30 6.89 0.45
N ASP A 21 -7.88 8.04 0.14
CA ASP A 21 -7.66 9.28 0.90
C ASP A 21 -8.63 9.32 2.10
N LEU A 22 -8.08 9.52 3.30
CA LEU A 22 -8.79 9.58 4.57
C LEU A 22 -8.91 11.02 5.09
N GLY A 23 -8.78 12.02 4.22
CA GLY A 23 -8.88 13.44 4.54
C GLY A 23 -7.58 14.04 5.05
N ASN A 24 -7.05 13.53 6.18
CA ASN A 24 -5.77 14.00 6.75
C ASN A 24 -4.63 12.96 6.63
N SER A 25 -4.91 11.82 6.00
CA SER A 25 -3.99 10.71 5.81
C SER A 25 -4.38 9.93 4.56
N PHE A 26 -3.54 9.01 4.10
CA PHE A 26 -3.89 8.00 3.11
C PHE A 26 -3.79 6.61 3.70
N ASN A 27 -4.46 5.67 3.06
CA ASN A 27 -4.27 4.26 3.27
C ASN A 27 -4.12 3.54 1.93
N CYS A 28 -3.08 2.73 1.79
CA CYS A 28 -2.90 1.86 0.64
C CYS A 28 -3.61 0.52 0.89
N ILE A 29 -4.62 0.21 0.09
CA ILE A 29 -5.28 -1.10 0.09
C ILE A 29 -4.43 -2.04 -0.75
N CYS A 30 -3.65 -2.88 -0.08
CA CYS A 30 -2.80 -3.89 -0.70
C CYS A 30 -3.62 -5.06 -1.24
N ARG A 31 -3.12 -5.66 -2.32
CA ARG A 31 -3.67 -6.92 -2.83
C ARG A 31 -3.25 -8.07 -1.90
N PRO A 32 -4.03 -9.16 -1.83
CA PRO A 32 -3.59 -10.38 -1.14
C PRO A 32 -2.23 -10.82 -1.72
N GLY A 33 -1.27 -11.10 -0.83
CA GLY A 33 0.11 -11.37 -1.21
C GLY A 33 1.04 -10.14 -1.15
N PHE A 34 0.57 -8.97 -0.68
CA PHE A 34 1.42 -7.78 -0.49
C PHE A 34 1.15 -7.11 0.86
N ASP A 35 2.20 -6.59 1.49
CA ASP A 35 2.15 -5.82 2.74
C ASP A 35 3.05 -4.58 2.69
N GLY A 36 3.08 -3.84 3.80
CA GLY A 36 3.81 -2.58 3.92
C GLY A 36 2.90 -1.36 3.80
N GLN A 37 3.41 -0.20 4.23
CA GLN A 37 2.67 1.07 4.19
C GLN A 37 2.28 1.46 2.75
N TYR A 38 3.05 0.99 1.79
CA TYR A 38 2.91 1.25 0.37
C TYR A 38 2.64 -0.01 -0.44
N CYS A 39 2.35 -1.14 0.21
CA CYS A 39 2.23 -2.43 -0.47
C CYS A 39 3.49 -2.78 -1.28
N GLU A 40 4.65 -2.33 -0.79
CA GLU A 40 5.96 -2.51 -1.42
C GLU A 40 6.53 -3.90 -1.13
N ASN A 41 6.09 -4.53 -0.05
CA ASN A 41 6.53 -5.87 0.32
C ASN A 41 5.62 -6.91 -0.33
N GLU A 42 6.23 -7.92 -0.92
CA GLU A 42 5.52 -9.12 -1.38
C GLU A 42 5.45 -10.12 -0.23
N ILE A 43 4.23 -10.39 0.27
CA ILE A 43 3.99 -11.48 1.20
C ILE A 43 4.24 -12.77 0.43
N ASN A 44 5.42 -13.31 0.62
CA ASN A 44 5.78 -14.57 0.03
C ASN A 44 5.20 -15.68 0.92
N GLU A 45 3.94 -16.04 0.65
CA GLU A 45 3.21 -17.14 1.30
C GLU A 45 4.01 -18.46 1.27
N CYS A 46 4.95 -18.60 0.33
CA CYS A 46 5.87 -19.73 0.20
C CYS A 46 7.04 -19.70 1.20
N ASN A 47 7.40 -18.53 1.75
CA ASN A 47 8.41 -18.40 2.82
C ASN A 47 7.80 -18.55 4.22
N SER A 48 6.47 -18.55 4.34
CA SER A 48 5.80 -19.12 5.50
C SER A 48 5.87 -20.65 5.37
N MET A 49 7.08 -21.20 5.54
CA MET A 49 7.28 -22.64 5.68
C MET A 49 6.88 -23.06 7.09
N PRO A 50 5.89 -23.96 7.24
CA PRO A 50 5.89 -24.86 8.37
C PRO A 50 5.88 -26.31 7.87
N TRP A 51 6.98 -26.80 7.29
CA TRP A 51 7.21 -28.24 7.22
C TRP A 51 8.70 -28.55 7.31
#